data_AF-A0A8B8C833-F1
#
_entry.id   AF-A0A8B8C833-F1
#
_cell.length_a   1.000
_cell.length_b   1.000
_cell.length_c   1.000
_cell.angle_alpha   90.00
_cell.angle_beta   90.00
_cell.angle_gamma   90.00
#
_symmetry.space_group_name_H-M   'P 1'
#
loop_
_entity.id
_entity.type
_entity.pdbx_description
1 polymer ?
#
loop_
_entity_poly.entity_id
_entity_poly.type
_entity_poly.pdbx_seq_one_letter_code
_entity_poly.pdbx_strand_id
1 'polypeptide(L)'
;MTSDELKHHCNTIFASDLFQQQNTREVLQQKENEWKIKMWHDHSDILNHSYVSFMSCFLYDPLNFLTEEEFRKKYPEKNIDVQSFVEKPQLYIFGLSGSSDKDQLTYILPRIKDLQDIMKAHLNIKPILRVFTGDNPARQFESGQQRGGKYSCVCGVPATEHSNFICCYNTETQTLEERRKLVVSGNAWHKMKTGTVNPFQNLRKEEIIAELESRSIWPEVETKSEVQEKLASVLHGVVRPPALCCEDPTRTVKDLNIDDYEQDHKNNF
;
A
#
# COMPACT_ATOMS: atom_id res chain seq x y z
N MET A 1 24.09 20.78 18.34
CA MET A 1 24.68 20.14 17.15
C MET A 1 25.45 21.18 16.37
N THR A 2 26.76 21.01 16.25
CA THR A 2 27.65 21.88 15.44
C THR A 2 27.46 21.58 13.95
N SER A 3 27.95 22.45 13.05
CA SER A 3 27.84 22.20 11.59
C SER A 3 28.58 20.93 11.13
N ASP A 4 29.61 20.51 11.87
CA ASP A 4 30.40 19.32 11.57
C ASP A 4 29.71 18.05 12.09
N GLU A 5 29.08 18.10 13.27
CA GLU A 5 28.21 17.03 13.76
C GLU A 5 27.01 16.81 12.85
N LEU A 6 26.40 17.89 12.36
CA LEU A 6 25.29 17.88 11.42
C LEU A 6 25.70 17.21 10.09
N LYS A 7 26.85 17.60 9.52
CA LYS A 7 27.40 16.98 8.30
C LYS A 7 27.73 15.50 8.50
N HIS A 8 28.32 15.14 9.63
CA HIS A 8 28.63 13.75 9.93
C HIS A 8 27.35 12.90 10.05
N HIS A 9 26.33 13.41 10.75
CA HIS A 9 25.03 12.74 10.89
C HIS A 9 24.33 12.59 9.54
N CYS A 10 24.34 13.65 8.71
CA CYS A 10 23.81 13.60 7.33
C CYS A 10 24.53 12.58 6.46
N ASN A 11 25.87 12.58 6.45
CA ASN A 11 26.68 11.67 5.64
C ASN A 11 26.60 10.21 6.11
N THR A 12 26.26 9.99 7.38
CA THR A 12 26.13 8.64 7.95
C THR A 12 24.74 8.05 7.68
N ILE A 13 23.71 8.90 7.67
CA ILE A 13 22.31 8.48 7.50
C ILE A 13 21.84 8.52 6.05
N PHE A 14 22.38 9.42 5.22
CA PHE A 14 21.97 9.60 3.83
C PHE A 14 23.13 9.38 2.85
N ALA A 15 22.84 8.69 1.74
CA ALA A 15 23.72 8.71 0.57
C ALA A 15 23.90 10.16 0.08
N SER A 16 25.14 10.53 -0.23
CA SER A 16 25.70 11.87 -0.39
C SER A 16 24.98 12.88 -1.30
N ASP A 17 23.98 12.44 -2.06
CA ASP A 17 23.51 13.16 -3.24
C ASP A 17 22.37 14.15 -2.94
N LEU A 18 21.74 14.04 -1.76
CA LEU A 18 20.65 14.93 -1.31
C LEU A 18 21.12 16.31 -0.82
N PHE A 19 22.42 16.50 -0.58
CA PHE A 19 22.94 17.65 0.17
C PHE A 19 23.65 18.71 -0.69
N GLN A 20 23.64 18.58 -2.02
CA GLN A 20 24.36 19.52 -2.90
C GLN A 20 23.57 20.79 -3.26
N GLN A 21 22.24 20.85 -3.04
CA GLN A 21 21.42 21.99 -3.48
C GLN A 21 20.24 22.31 -2.55
N GLN A 22 20.50 22.93 -1.38
CA GLN A 22 19.63 23.85 -0.60
C GLN A 22 20.21 24.06 0.82
N ASN A 23 19.68 25.05 1.56
CA ASN A 23 20.08 25.38 2.94
C ASN A 23 19.89 24.15 3.85
N THR A 24 20.98 23.40 4.07
CA THR A 24 21.01 22.08 4.73
C THR A 24 20.24 22.04 6.06
N ARG A 25 20.23 23.16 6.79
CA ARG A 25 19.54 23.29 8.08
C ARG A 25 18.02 23.25 7.95
N GLU A 26 17.46 23.89 6.92
CA GLU A 26 16.01 23.91 6.69
C GLU A 26 15.51 22.53 6.25
N VAL A 27 16.26 21.84 5.39
CA VAL A 27 15.95 20.48 4.94
C VAL A 27 15.96 19.50 6.11
N LEU A 28 16.96 19.60 7.00
CA LEU A 28 17.03 18.74 8.18
C LEU A 28 15.90 19.03 9.16
N GLN A 29 15.61 20.29 9.42
CA GLN A 29 14.50 20.65 10.30
C GLN A 29 13.15 20.16 9.74
N GLN A 30 12.98 20.17 8.42
CA GLN A 30 11.80 19.55 7.79
C GLN A 30 11.79 18.03 7.99
N LYS A 31 12.93 17.36 7.82
CA LYS A 31 13.07 15.90 7.99
C LYS A 31 12.90 15.43 9.44
N GLU A 32 13.40 16.18 10.41
CA GLU A 32 13.20 15.92 11.85
C GLU A 32 11.71 16.02 12.26
N ASN A 33 10.93 16.83 11.54
CA ASN A 33 9.49 16.95 11.73
C ASN A 33 8.69 15.90 10.94
N GLU A 34 9.32 15.14 10.03
CA GLU A 34 8.70 14.01 9.34
C GLU A 34 8.79 12.77 10.21
N TRP A 35 7.64 12.23 10.62
CA TRP A 35 7.58 11.05 11.49
C TRP A 35 6.88 9.93 10.77
N LYS A 36 7.58 8.82 10.59
CA LYS A 36 7.04 7.65 9.90
C LYS A 36 6.18 6.83 10.86
N ILE A 37 4.91 6.68 10.52
CA ILE A 37 3.96 5.83 11.24
C ILE A 37 3.79 4.55 10.44
N LYS A 38 4.14 3.43 11.05
CA LYS A 38 3.86 2.10 10.53
C LYS A 38 2.44 1.72 10.93
N MET A 39 1.61 1.39 9.95
CA MET A 39 0.32 0.75 10.18
C MET A 39 0.36 -0.66 9.60
N TRP A 40 -0.10 -1.63 10.36
CA TRP A 40 -0.26 -3.01 9.92
C TRP A 40 -1.72 -3.41 10.09
N HIS A 41 -2.25 -4.20 9.16
CA HIS A 41 -3.58 -4.77 9.32
C HIS A 41 -3.69 -6.17 8.72
N ASP A 42 -4.56 -6.96 9.33
CA ASP A 42 -4.81 -8.36 8.97
C ASP A 42 -6.16 -8.85 9.49
N HIS A 43 -6.59 -10.00 8.99
CA HIS A 43 -7.76 -10.71 9.51
C HIS A 43 -7.34 -11.99 10.24
N SER A 44 -8.06 -12.31 11.29
CA SER A 44 -7.85 -13.54 12.03
C SER A 44 -9.15 -14.04 12.62
N ASP A 45 -9.27 -15.35 12.77
CA ASP A 45 -10.40 -15.98 13.43
C ASP A 45 -10.03 -16.34 14.88
N ILE A 46 -10.81 -15.84 15.83
CA ILE A 46 -10.68 -16.16 17.25
C ILE A 46 -12.00 -16.78 17.70
N LEU A 47 -11.96 -18.02 18.19
CA LEU A 47 -13.14 -18.75 18.67
C LEU A 47 -14.29 -18.79 17.64
N ASN A 48 -13.96 -19.04 16.36
CA ASN A 48 -14.89 -19.06 15.23
C ASN A 48 -15.57 -17.70 14.91
N HIS A 49 -15.01 -16.61 15.44
CA HIS A 49 -15.41 -15.26 15.07
C HIS A 49 -14.28 -14.59 14.30
N SER A 50 -14.59 -14.05 13.14
CA SER A 50 -13.63 -13.29 12.33
C SER A 50 -13.47 -11.87 12.88
N TYR A 51 -12.22 -11.47 13.02
CA TYR A 51 -11.83 -10.13 13.44
C TYR A 51 -10.90 -9.51 12.41
N VAL A 52 -11.02 -8.19 12.26
CA VAL A 52 -9.99 -7.36 11.67
C VAL A 52 -9.13 -6.77 12.79
N SER A 53 -7.82 -6.83 12.61
CA SER A 53 -6.83 -6.25 13.53
C SER A 53 -6.10 -5.13 12.81
N PHE A 54 -6.04 -3.96 13.43
CA PHE A 54 -5.15 -2.87 13.02
C PHE A 54 -4.15 -2.60 14.14
N MET A 55 -2.89 -2.47 13.75
CA MET A 55 -1.78 -2.17 14.64
C MET A 55 -1.05 -0.93 14.15
N SER A 56 -0.62 -0.06 15.06
CA SER A 56 0.20 1.10 14.70
C SER A 56 1.36 1.31 15.68
N CYS A 57 2.51 1.70 15.14
CA CYS A 57 3.71 2.13 15.84
C CYS A 57 4.45 3.17 15.00
N PHE A 58 5.47 3.79 15.58
CA PHE A 58 6.44 4.54 14.79
C PHE A 58 7.39 3.57 14.10
N LEU A 59 7.80 3.90 12.87
CA LEU A 59 8.93 3.24 12.23
C LEU A 59 10.21 3.89 12.75
N TYR A 60 11.19 3.09 13.14
CA TYR A 60 12.44 3.63 13.65
C TYR A 60 13.17 4.42 12.54
N ASP A 61 13.55 5.64 12.89
CA ASP A 61 14.33 6.53 12.04
C ASP A 61 15.36 7.24 12.94
N PRO A 62 16.68 7.11 12.65
CA PRO A 62 17.72 7.73 13.46
C PRO A 62 17.69 9.26 13.48
N LEU A 63 16.88 9.90 12.61
CA LEU A 63 16.64 11.35 12.65
C LEU A 63 15.65 11.75 13.75
N ASN A 64 14.72 10.86 14.10
CA ASN A 64 13.69 11.14 15.10
C ASN A 64 13.99 10.44 16.44
N PHE A 65 14.80 9.38 16.43
CA PHE A 65 15.11 8.54 17.59
C PHE A 65 16.61 8.39 17.80
N LEU A 66 17.01 8.12 19.05
CA LEU A 66 18.41 7.83 19.38
C LEU A 66 18.86 6.52 18.72
N THR A 67 20.10 6.49 18.26
CA THR A 67 20.79 5.23 17.92
C THR A 67 21.09 4.41 19.17
N GLU A 68 21.37 3.11 19.01
CA GLU A 68 21.79 2.26 20.13
C GLU A 68 23.06 2.78 20.83
N GLU A 69 23.99 3.35 20.06
CA GLU A 69 25.22 3.92 20.61
C GLU A 69 24.92 5.15 21.48
N GLU A 70 24.08 6.06 20.99
CA GLU A 70 23.66 7.25 21.75
C GLU A 70 22.85 6.87 22.98
N PHE A 71 21.96 5.89 22.84
CA PHE A 71 21.15 5.37 23.94
C PHE A 71 22.03 4.77 25.04
N ARG A 72 23.00 3.92 24.68
CA ARG A 72 23.94 3.30 25.63
C ARG A 72 24.86 4.34 26.29
N LYS A 73 25.26 5.39 25.58
CA LYS A 73 26.02 6.50 26.18
C LYS A 73 25.19 7.27 27.22
N LYS A 74 23.90 7.46 26.96
CA LYS A 74 22.99 8.23 27.81
C LYS A 74 22.44 7.43 28.99
N TYR A 75 22.23 6.13 28.80
CA TYR A 75 21.66 5.18 29.78
C TYR A 75 22.50 3.89 29.83
N PRO A 76 23.75 3.95 30.33
CA PRO A 76 24.69 2.83 30.29
C PRO A 76 24.22 1.59 31.08
N GLU A 77 23.30 1.76 32.02
CA GLU A 77 22.70 0.68 32.82
C GLU A 77 21.60 -0.09 32.08
N LYS A 78 21.13 0.40 30.92
CA LYS A 78 20.06 -0.20 30.13
C LYS A 78 20.61 -0.85 28.87
N ASN A 79 20.35 -2.14 28.70
CA ASN A 79 20.64 -2.86 27.46
C ASN A 79 19.32 -3.13 26.73
N ILE A 80 18.96 -2.24 25.81
CA ILE A 80 17.71 -2.30 25.05
C ILE A 80 18.04 -2.11 23.58
N ASP A 81 17.46 -2.96 22.73
CA ASP A 81 17.38 -2.72 21.30
C ASP A 81 16.41 -1.56 21.04
N VAL A 82 16.96 -0.42 20.62
CA VAL A 82 16.19 0.83 20.47
C VAL A 82 15.17 0.72 19.35
N GLN A 83 15.52 0.08 18.24
CA GLN A 83 14.60 -0.10 17.12
C GLN A 83 13.42 -0.96 17.53
N SER A 84 13.68 -2.11 18.15
CA SER A 84 12.62 -3.01 18.65
C SER A 84 11.72 -2.32 19.69
N PHE A 85 12.27 -1.42 20.50
CA PHE A 85 11.49 -0.65 21.47
C PHE A 85 10.58 0.39 20.80
N VAL A 86 11.11 1.13 19.81
CA VAL A 86 10.36 2.17 19.07
C VAL A 86 9.27 1.57 18.20
N GLU A 87 9.59 0.48 17.48
CA GLU A 87 8.65 -0.19 16.58
C GLU A 87 7.67 -1.12 17.31
N LYS A 88 7.71 -1.15 18.64
CA LYS A 88 6.73 -1.89 19.43
C LYS A 88 5.33 -1.30 19.18
N PRO A 89 4.33 -2.11 18.78
CA PRO A 89 2.98 -1.64 18.53
C PRO A 89 2.36 -0.97 19.77
N GLN A 90 1.75 0.20 19.56
CA GLN A 90 1.18 1.04 20.62
C GLN A 90 -0.35 1.05 20.60
N LEU A 91 -0.95 0.97 19.40
CA LEU A 91 -2.39 0.94 19.22
C LEU A 91 -2.79 -0.39 18.59
N TYR A 92 -3.77 -1.04 19.18
CA TYR A 92 -4.40 -2.25 18.68
C TYR A 92 -5.90 -2.00 18.57
N ILE A 93 -6.45 -2.06 17.37
CA ILE A 93 -7.88 -1.98 17.11
C ILE A 93 -8.35 -3.36 16.67
N PHE A 94 -9.27 -3.95 17.43
CA PHE A 94 -9.92 -5.21 17.08
C PHE A 94 -11.39 -4.93 16.77
N GLY A 95 -11.78 -5.19 15.53
CA GLY A 95 -13.17 -5.09 15.08
C GLY A 95 -13.71 -6.45 14.71
N LEU A 96 -14.91 -6.81 15.18
CA LEU A 96 -15.61 -7.98 14.67
C LEU A 96 -15.98 -7.72 13.21
N SER A 97 -15.39 -8.47 12.28
CA SER A 97 -15.59 -8.30 10.84
C SER A 97 -15.39 -9.62 10.13
N GLY A 98 -16.30 -9.96 9.22
CA GLY A 98 -16.08 -11.06 8.29
C GLY A 98 -14.79 -10.83 7.47
N SER A 99 -14.16 -11.93 7.03
CA SER A 99 -12.95 -11.92 6.22
C SER A 99 -13.21 -11.88 4.71
N SER A 100 -14.49 -11.85 4.29
CA SER A 100 -14.84 -11.73 2.88
C SER A 100 -14.55 -10.33 2.34
N ASP A 101 -14.17 -10.20 1.07
CA ASP A 101 -13.92 -8.89 0.45
C ASP A 101 -15.12 -7.95 0.61
N LYS A 102 -16.34 -8.48 0.59
CA LYS A 102 -17.56 -7.68 0.77
C LYS A 102 -17.64 -7.10 2.18
N ASP A 103 -17.36 -7.90 3.20
CA ASP A 103 -17.35 -7.44 4.59
C ASP A 103 -16.21 -6.45 4.81
N GLN A 104 -15.04 -6.72 4.23
CA GLN A 104 -13.88 -5.83 4.34
C GLN A 104 -14.11 -4.45 3.71
N LEU A 105 -14.89 -4.37 2.62
CA LEU A 105 -15.24 -3.09 2.01
C LEU A 105 -16.15 -2.22 2.89
N THR A 106 -16.83 -2.78 3.91
CA THR A 106 -17.81 -2.02 4.73
C THR A 106 -17.16 -0.97 5.63
N TYR A 107 -15.89 -1.14 5.99
CA TYR A 107 -15.17 -0.23 6.89
C TYR A 107 -14.21 0.72 6.16
N ILE A 108 -14.28 0.80 4.82
CA ILE A 108 -13.44 1.71 4.03
C ILE A 108 -13.69 3.18 4.37
N LEU A 109 -14.96 3.58 4.49
CA LEU A 109 -15.31 4.96 4.86
C LEU A 109 -14.77 5.37 6.24
N PRO A 110 -14.95 4.58 7.32
CA PRO A 110 -14.26 4.81 8.58
C PRO A 110 -12.74 4.95 8.44
N ARG A 111 -12.09 4.04 7.69
CA ARG A 111 -10.63 4.11 7.47
C ARG A 111 -10.21 5.40 6.77
N ILE A 112 -10.92 5.84 5.75
CA ILE A 112 -10.63 7.12 5.07
C ILE A 112 -10.74 8.29 6.05
N LYS A 113 -11.73 8.28 6.94
CA LYS A 113 -11.89 9.32 7.97
C LYS A 113 -10.74 9.27 8.98
N ASP A 114 -10.38 8.10 9.48
CA ASP A 114 -9.27 7.94 10.43
C ASP A 114 -7.96 8.44 9.81
N LEU A 115 -7.71 8.11 8.53
CA LEU A 115 -6.56 8.62 7.78
C LEU A 115 -6.56 10.16 7.72
N GLN A 116 -7.70 10.78 7.43
CA GLN A 116 -7.81 12.24 7.43
C GLN A 116 -7.54 12.83 8.80
N ASP A 117 -8.00 12.20 9.88
CA ASP A 117 -7.82 12.69 11.24
C ASP A 117 -6.36 12.52 11.71
N ILE A 118 -5.68 11.44 11.34
CA ILE A 118 -4.23 11.27 11.57
C ILE A 118 -3.43 12.35 10.81
N MET A 119 -3.86 12.71 9.60
CA MET A 119 -3.18 13.70 8.75
C MET A 119 -3.47 15.15 9.14
N LYS A 120 -4.51 15.43 9.94
CA LYS A 120 -4.78 16.76 10.50
C LYS A 120 -3.79 17.04 11.63
N ALA A 121 -2.58 17.41 11.22
CA ALA A 121 -1.41 17.82 12.00
C ALA A 121 -1.62 17.96 13.53
N HIS A 122 -0.90 17.15 14.29
CA HIS A 122 -0.48 17.52 15.64
C HIS A 122 0.61 18.59 15.53
N LEU A 123 0.61 19.56 16.45
CA LEU A 123 1.19 20.91 16.35
C LEU A 123 2.61 21.07 15.77
N ASN A 124 3.44 20.03 15.62
CA ASN A 124 4.79 20.11 15.04
C ASN A 124 5.25 18.84 14.27
N ILE A 125 4.34 17.91 13.96
CA ILE A 125 4.70 16.64 13.30
C ILE A 125 3.99 16.53 11.96
N LYS A 126 4.76 16.20 10.92
CA LYS A 126 4.27 15.76 9.62
C LYS A 126 4.30 14.22 9.60
N PRO A 127 3.18 13.55 9.91
CA PRO A 127 3.13 12.09 9.84
C PRO A 127 3.27 11.63 8.39
N ILE A 128 4.17 10.67 8.15
CA ILE A 128 4.28 9.92 6.90
C ILE A 128 3.75 8.54 7.18
N LEU A 129 2.64 8.19 6.55
CA LEU A 129 2.01 6.90 6.79
C LEU A 129 2.62 5.83 5.88
N ARG A 130 3.22 4.81 6.50
CA ARG A 130 3.71 3.60 5.82
C ARG A 130 2.75 2.46 6.15
N VAL A 131 1.91 2.10 5.19
CA VAL A 131 0.92 1.03 5.38
C VAL A 131 1.52 -0.28 4.93
N PHE A 132 1.58 -1.23 5.86
CA PHE A 132 1.96 -2.60 5.65
C PHE A 132 0.72 -3.47 5.77
N THR A 133 0.71 -4.52 4.98
CA THR A 133 -0.36 -5.52 4.93
C THR A 133 0.17 -6.84 5.45
N GLY A 134 -0.71 -7.65 6.02
CA GLY A 134 -0.41 -9.02 6.44
C GLY A 134 -0.04 -9.95 5.28
N ASP A 135 -0.58 -11.16 5.32
CA ASP A 135 -0.31 -12.17 4.31
C ASP A 135 -0.81 -11.80 2.89
N ASN A 136 -0.57 -12.69 1.93
CA ASN A 136 -0.94 -12.43 0.53
C ASN A 136 -2.44 -12.15 0.33
N PRO A 137 -3.39 -12.84 0.99
CA PRO A 137 -4.80 -12.46 1.02
C PRO A 137 -5.11 -11.00 1.42
N ALA A 138 -4.49 -10.49 2.49
CA ALA A 138 -4.66 -9.09 2.89
C ALA A 138 -4.10 -8.13 1.83
N ARG A 139 -2.94 -8.46 1.27
CA ARG A 139 -2.29 -7.70 0.18
C ARG A 139 -3.14 -7.64 -1.08
N GLN A 140 -3.70 -8.79 -1.48
CA GLN A 140 -4.60 -8.88 -2.62
C GLN A 140 -5.84 -8.02 -2.40
N PHE A 141 -6.40 -8.06 -1.18
CA PHE A 141 -7.58 -7.27 -0.86
C PHE A 141 -7.33 -5.76 -1.04
N GLU A 142 -6.25 -5.27 -0.44
CA GLU A 142 -5.91 -3.85 -0.42
C GLU A 142 -5.51 -3.30 -1.79
N SER A 143 -4.81 -4.11 -2.58
CA SER A 143 -4.38 -3.78 -3.94
C SER A 143 -5.48 -3.93 -5.01
N GLY A 144 -6.64 -4.47 -4.63
CA GLY A 144 -7.71 -4.80 -5.57
C GLY A 144 -7.39 -5.96 -6.52
N GLN A 145 -6.44 -6.82 -6.15
CA GLN A 145 -6.07 -8.02 -6.89
C GLN A 145 -7.08 -9.15 -6.64
N GLN A 146 -7.33 -9.97 -7.65
CA GLN A 146 -8.10 -11.21 -7.49
C GLN A 146 -7.44 -12.17 -6.50
N ARG A 147 -8.28 -12.89 -5.74
CA ARG A 147 -7.84 -14.01 -4.92
C ARG A 147 -7.80 -15.28 -5.77
N GLY A 148 -6.61 -15.85 -5.97
CA GLY A 148 -6.42 -17.07 -6.76
C GLY A 148 -6.54 -16.86 -8.28
N GLY A 149 -6.76 -17.94 -9.03
CA GLY A 149 -6.88 -17.92 -10.49
C GLY A 149 -5.57 -17.65 -11.25
N LYS A 150 -5.69 -17.27 -12.53
CA LYS A 150 -4.54 -17.07 -13.44
C LYS A 150 -3.56 -16.00 -12.93
N TYR A 151 -4.03 -14.94 -12.29
CA TYR A 151 -3.21 -13.84 -11.78
C TYR A 151 -3.38 -13.71 -10.26
N SER A 152 -2.95 -14.74 -9.54
CA SER A 152 -3.13 -14.81 -8.09
C SER A 152 -2.12 -13.98 -7.29
N CYS A 153 -1.02 -13.51 -7.89
CA CYS A 153 -0.03 -12.72 -7.17
C CYS A 153 -0.18 -11.22 -7.49
N VAL A 154 0.11 -10.37 -6.50
CA VAL A 154 0.17 -8.91 -6.68
C VAL A 154 1.30 -8.47 -7.63
N CYS A 155 2.21 -9.36 -8.01
CA CYS A 155 3.20 -9.06 -9.06
C CYS A 155 2.61 -9.03 -10.48
N GLY A 156 1.35 -9.47 -10.69
CA GLY A 156 0.73 -9.47 -12.03
C GLY A 156 1.26 -10.55 -12.99
N VAL A 157 2.16 -11.42 -12.53
CA VAL A 157 2.66 -12.58 -13.28
C VAL A 157 1.61 -13.69 -13.29
N PRO A 158 1.31 -14.32 -14.45
CA PRO A 158 0.46 -15.50 -14.51
C PRO A 158 0.98 -16.63 -13.61
N ALA A 159 0.09 -17.34 -12.91
CA ALA A 159 0.43 -18.45 -12.03
C ALA A 159 1.22 -19.56 -12.73
N THR A 160 1.01 -19.75 -14.04
CA THR A 160 1.75 -20.69 -14.87
C THR A 160 3.23 -20.33 -15.04
N GLU A 161 3.59 -19.06 -14.82
CA GLU A 161 4.95 -18.52 -14.96
C GLU A 161 5.63 -18.27 -13.60
N HIS A 162 5.01 -18.60 -12.47
CA HIS A 162 5.60 -18.33 -11.14
C HIS A 162 6.90 -19.11 -10.89
N SER A 163 7.07 -20.27 -11.52
CA SER A 163 8.32 -21.05 -11.48
C SER A 163 9.42 -20.48 -12.40
N ASN A 164 9.09 -19.56 -13.29
CA ASN A 164 10.02 -18.92 -14.20
C ASN A 164 10.69 -17.73 -13.52
N PHE A 165 11.84 -17.97 -12.90
CA PHE A 165 12.58 -16.95 -12.16
C PHE A 165 12.87 -15.70 -13.01
N ILE A 166 13.26 -15.85 -14.28
CA ILE A 166 13.57 -14.72 -15.15
C ILE A 166 12.34 -13.85 -15.39
N CYS A 167 11.17 -14.48 -15.62
CA CYS A 167 9.90 -13.79 -15.75
C CYS A 167 9.56 -13.01 -14.46
N CYS A 168 9.59 -13.67 -13.30
CA CYS A 168 9.30 -13.04 -12.01
C CYS A 168 10.30 -11.95 -11.62
N TYR A 169 11.57 -12.11 -11.98
CA TYR A 169 12.62 -11.15 -11.68
C TYR A 169 12.46 -9.87 -12.50
N ASN A 170 12.20 -10.02 -13.80
CA ASN A 170 12.06 -8.91 -14.76
C ASN A 170 10.67 -8.25 -14.75
N THR A 171 9.68 -8.85 -14.08
CA THR A 171 8.36 -8.24 -13.96
C THR A 171 8.38 -7.14 -12.90
N GLU A 172 8.06 -5.92 -13.31
CA GLU A 172 7.88 -4.78 -12.41
C GLU A 172 6.56 -4.91 -11.65
N THR A 173 6.59 -4.63 -10.34
CA THR A 173 5.40 -4.64 -9.51
C THR A 173 4.59 -3.37 -9.74
N GLN A 174 3.29 -3.52 -9.99
CA GLN A 174 2.38 -2.39 -10.16
C GLN A 174 2.10 -1.71 -8.82
N THR A 175 2.30 -0.39 -8.78
CA THR A 175 1.89 0.50 -7.68
C THR A 175 0.38 0.53 -7.51
N LEU A 176 -0.10 0.99 -6.34
CA LEU A 176 -1.51 1.25 -6.12
C LEU A 176 -2.11 2.24 -7.12
N GLU A 177 -1.36 3.28 -7.50
CA GLU A 177 -1.82 4.28 -8.45
C GLU A 177 -1.94 3.71 -9.87
N GLU A 178 -1.02 2.86 -10.31
CA GLU A 178 -1.12 2.17 -11.59
C GLU A 178 -2.31 1.21 -11.63
N ARG A 179 -2.54 0.47 -10.54
CA ARG A 179 -3.72 -0.40 -10.38
C ARG A 179 -5.02 0.41 -10.46
N ARG A 180 -5.07 1.56 -9.77
CA ARG A 180 -6.21 2.50 -9.83
C ARG A 180 -6.43 2.98 -11.26
N LYS A 181 -5.39 3.50 -11.93
CA LYS A 181 -5.41 3.96 -13.33
C LYS A 181 -5.89 2.87 -14.27
N LEU A 182 -5.43 1.64 -14.07
CA LEU A 182 -5.85 0.49 -14.87
C LEU A 182 -7.36 0.28 -14.74
N VAL A 183 -7.94 0.36 -13.55
CA VAL A 183 -9.39 0.22 -13.38
C VAL A 183 -10.15 1.39 -14.03
N VAL A 184 -9.74 2.63 -13.75
CA VAL A 184 -10.47 3.81 -14.25
C VAL A 184 -10.33 4.07 -15.75
N SER A 185 -9.36 3.44 -16.42
CA SER A 185 -9.20 3.54 -17.87
C SER A 185 -10.32 2.87 -18.67
N GLY A 186 -11.11 1.99 -18.03
CA GLY A 186 -12.28 1.38 -18.65
C GLY A 186 -13.59 2.05 -18.24
N ASN A 187 -14.72 1.47 -18.66
CA ASN A 187 -16.06 2.00 -18.36
C ASN A 187 -16.80 1.21 -17.27
N ALA A 188 -16.38 -0.02 -16.97
CA ALA A 188 -17.08 -0.90 -16.03
C ALA A 188 -17.14 -0.31 -14.61
N TRP A 189 -16.12 0.46 -14.20
CA TRP A 189 -16.07 1.07 -12.88
C TRP A 189 -17.18 2.11 -12.66
N HIS A 190 -17.67 2.79 -13.71
CA HIS A 190 -18.77 3.75 -13.60
C HIS A 190 -20.08 3.11 -13.09
N LYS A 191 -20.21 1.78 -13.23
CA LYS A 191 -21.35 1.01 -12.76
C LYS A 191 -21.12 0.41 -11.37
N MET A 192 -19.95 0.62 -10.74
CA MET A 192 -19.68 0.15 -9.39
C MET A 192 -20.62 0.83 -8.41
N LYS A 193 -21.38 0.00 -7.69
CA LYS A 193 -22.13 0.43 -6.50
C LYS A 193 -21.24 0.26 -5.28
N THR A 194 -21.53 0.98 -4.19
CA THR A 194 -20.90 0.76 -2.89
C THR A 194 -20.95 -0.74 -2.51
N GLY A 195 -19.79 -1.29 -2.10
CA GLY A 195 -19.65 -2.71 -1.78
C GLY A 195 -19.47 -3.65 -2.99
N THR A 196 -19.32 -3.14 -4.21
CA THR A 196 -18.98 -3.96 -5.39
C THR A 196 -17.54 -4.47 -5.28
N VAL A 197 -17.36 -5.78 -5.17
CA VAL A 197 -16.04 -6.41 -5.03
C VAL A 197 -15.29 -6.53 -6.36
N ASN A 198 -16.01 -6.75 -7.47
CA ASN A 198 -15.45 -6.92 -8.81
C ASN A 198 -16.46 -6.46 -9.88
N PRO A 199 -16.33 -5.24 -10.45
CA PRO A 199 -17.15 -4.77 -11.56
C PRO A 199 -17.04 -5.58 -12.85
N PHE A 200 -15.98 -6.36 -13.03
CA PHE A 200 -15.76 -7.17 -14.23
C PHE A 200 -16.41 -8.56 -14.13
N GLN A 201 -16.99 -8.88 -12.98
CA GLN A 201 -17.64 -10.16 -12.76
C GLN A 201 -18.97 -10.24 -13.50
N ASN A 202 -19.25 -11.38 -14.12
CA ASN A 202 -20.51 -11.69 -14.79
C ASN A 202 -20.90 -10.75 -15.95
N LEU A 203 -19.94 -10.02 -16.53
CA LEU A 203 -20.19 -9.24 -17.74
C LEU A 203 -20.63 -10.16 -18.90
N ARG A 204 -21.57 -9.67 -19.72
CA ARG A 204 -21.91 -10.29 -21.00
C ARG A 204 -20.81 -10.03 -22.02
N LYS A 205 -20.78 -10.82 -23.09
CA LYS A 205 -19.73 -10.72 -24.12
C LYS A 205 -19.62 -9.28 -24.66
N GLU A 206 -20.76 -8.66 -24.94
CA GLU A 206 -20.86 -7.30 -25.48
C GLU A 206 -20.34 -6.26 -24.48
N GLU A 207 -20.57 -6.49 -23.18
CA GLU A 207 -20.08 -5.61 -22.11
C GLU A 207 -18.57 -5.73 -21.92
N ILE A 208 -18.00 -6.93 -22.11
CA ILE A 208 -16.55 -7.14 -22.12
C ILE A 208 -15.90 -6.47 -23.33
N ILE A 209 -16.52 -6.57 -24.51
CA ILE A 209 -16.05 -5.89 -25.73
C ILE A 209 -16.06 -4.38 -25.52
N ALA A 210 -17.17 -3.81 -25.04
CA ALA A 210 -17.25 -2.37 -24.76
C ALA A 210 -16.22 -1.91 -23.72
N GLU A 211 -15.92 -2.74 -22.72
CA GLU A 211 -14.88 -2.48 -21.74
C GLU A 211 -13.48 -2.46 -22.38
N LEU A 212 -13.16 -3.43 -23.24
CA LEU A 212 -11.90 -3.46 -23.99
C LEU A 212 -11.78 -2.27 -24.95
N GLU A 213 -12.85 -1.93 -25.67
CA GLU A 213 -12.88 -0.80 -26.60
C GLU A 213 -12.67 0.52 -25.89
N SER A 214 -13.25 0.70 -24.70
CA SER A 214 -13.02 1.90 -23.87
C SER A 214 -11.56 2.08 -23.45
N ARG A 215 -10.81 0.97 -23.43
CA ARG A 215 -9.36 0.93 -23.17
C ARG A 215 -8.53 1.00 -24.45
N SER A 216 -9.14 1.33 -25.58
CA SER A 216 -8.52 1.32 -26.92
C SER A 216 -7.98 -0.06 -27.34
N ILE A 217 -8.72 -1.13 -27.01
CA ILE A 217 -8.41 -2.50 -27.41
C ILE A 217 -9.60 -3.05 -28.18
N TRP A 218 -9.39 -3.36 -29.47
CA TRP A 218 -10.41 -3.93 -30.34
C TRP A 218 -10.19 -5.44 -30.48
N PRO A 219 -10.95 -6.28 -29.76
CA PRO A 219 -10.78 -7.73 -29.85
C PRO A 219 -11.31 -8.26 -31.20
N GLU A 220 -10.49 -9.04 -31.90
CA GLU A 220 -10.89 -9.77 -33.12
C GLU A 220 -11.59 -11.11 -32.80
N VAL A 221 -11.71 -11.46 -31.51
CA VAL A 221 -12.17 -12.77 -31.05
C VAL A 221 -13.70 -12.89 -30.97
N GLU A 222 -14.21 -14.09 -31.24
CA GLU A 222 -15.64 -14.32 -31.43
C GLU A 222 -16.35 -14.93 -30.22
N THR A 223 -15.64 -15.57 -29.28
CA THR A 223 -16.30 -16.21 -28.13
C THR A 223 -16.24 -15.38 -26.85
N LYS A 224 -17.21 -15.58 -25.95
CA LYS A 224 -17.20 -14.96 -24.62
C LYS A 224 -15.95 -15.33 -23.81
N SER A 225 -15.47 -16.58 -23.94
CA SER A 225 -14.31 -17.06 -23.19
C SER A 225 -13.03 -16.33 -23.61
N GLU A 226 -12.83 -16.15 -24.91
CA GLU A 226 -11.63 -15.48 -25.45
C GLU A 226 -11.59 -14.00 -25.08
N VAL A 227 -12.71 -13.27 -25.20
CA VAL A 227 -12.75 -11.85 -24.79
C VAL A 227 -12.52 -11.70 -23.29
N GLN A 228 -13.04 -12.65 -22.47
CA GLN A 228 -12.83 -12.65 -21.03
C GLN A 228 -11.37 -12.90 -20.67
N GLU A 229 -10.70 -13.82 -21.37
CA GLU A 229 -9.27 -14.06 -21.18
C GLU A 229 -8.43 -12.85 -21.62
N LYS A 230 -8.79 -12.21 -22.74
CA LYS A 230 -8.12 -10.98 -23.20
C LYS A 230 -8.23 -9.88 -22.14
N LEU A 231 -9.42 -9.64 -21.60
CA LEU A 231 -9.63 -8.67 -20.53
C LEU A 231 -8.82 -9.02 -19.27
N ALA A 232 -8.81 -10.30 -18.86
CA ALA A 232 -8.04 -10.74 -17.71
C ALA A 232 -6.53 -10.52 -17.90
N SER A 233 -6.01 -10.72 -19.11
CA SER A 233 -4.62 -10.45 -19.44
C SER A 233 -4.28 -8.96 -19.48
N VAL A 234 -5.20 -8.10 -19.92
CA VAL A 234 -5.02 -6.64 -19.85
C VAL A 234 -5.01 -6.15 -18.40
N LEU A 235 -5.88 -6.72 -17.57
CA LEU A 235 -6.04 -6.32 -16.17
C LEU A 235 -4.98 -6.92 -15.24
N HIS A 236 -4.23 -7.93 -15.67
CA HIS A 236 -3.24 -8.64 -14.84
C HIS A 236 -3.78 -9.08 -13.46
N GLY A 237 -5.07 -9.44 -13.42
CA GLY A 237 -5.80 -9.84 -12.21
C GLY A 237 -6.24 -8.71 -11.29
N VAL A 238 -6.06 -7.44 -11.66
CA VAL A 238 -6.71 -6.32 -11.00
C VAL A 238 -8.22 -6.41 -11.26
N VAL A 239 -9.01 -6.56 -10.20
CA VAL A 239 -10.47 -6.75 -10.29
C VAL A 239 -11.27 -5.59 -9.75
N ARG A 240 -10.64 -4.67 -9.02
CA ARG A 240 -11.24 -3.44 -8.49
C ARG A 240 -10.13 -2.42 -8.20
N PRO A 241 -10.47 -1.14 -7.94
CA PRO A 241 -9.50 -0.17 -7.46
C PRO A 241 -8.89 -0.63 -6.12
N PRO A 242 -7.76 -0.04 -5.70
CA PRO A 242 -7.27 -0.20 -4.34
C PRO A 242 -8.37 0.06 -3.31
N ALA A 243 -8.35 -0.65 -2.18
CA ALA A 243 -9.48 -0.69 -1.24
C ALA A 243 -9.94 0.71 -0.79
N LEU A 244 -9.00 1.61 -0.49
CA LEU A 244 -9.28 2.99 -0.07
C LEU A 244 -9.73 3.92 -1.22
N CYS A 245 -9.57 3.49 -2.47
CA CYS A 245 -10.06 4.18 -3.67
C CYS A 245 -11.42 3.62 -4.15
N CYS A 246 -12.00 2.60 -3.50
CA CYS A 246 -13.25 1.99 -3.96
C CYS A 246 -14.46 2.93 -3.87
N GLU A 247 -14.48 3.84 -2.89
CA GLU A 247 -15.57 4.82 -2.72
C GLU A 247 -15.55 5.90 -3.80
N ASP A 248 -14.36 6.31 -4.23
CA ASP A 248 -14.15 7.22 -5.35
C ASP A 248 -12.90 6.79 -6.14
N PRO A 249 -13.07 5.98 -7.20
CA PRO A 249 -11.95 5.49 -8.01
C PRO A 249 -11.16 6.60 -8.71
N THR A 250 -11.75 7.79 -8.84
CA THR A 250 -11.11 8.94 -9.51
C THR A 250 -10.10 9.64 -8.61
N ARG A 251 -10.26 9.52 -7.29
CA ARG A 251 -9.34 10.07 -6.30
C ARG A 251 -8.00 9.33 -6.33
N THR A 252 -6.90 10.08 -6.41
CA THR A 252 -5.57 9.47 -6.50
C THR A 252 -5.09 8.95 -5.15
N VAL A 253 -4.09 8.05 -5.16
CA VAL A 253 -3.46 7.59 -3.90
C VAL A 253 -2.82 8.73 -3.12
N LYS A 254 -2.33 9.76 -3.83
CA LYS A 254 -1.74 10.96 -3.23
C LYS A 254 -2.80 11.84 -2.56
N ASP A 255 -4.00 11.96 -3.13
CA ASP A 255 -5.11 12.69 -2.50
C ASP A 255 -5.59 12.02 -1.20
N LEU A 256 -5.27 10.75 -1.01
CA LEU A 256 -5.54 9.94 0.17
C LEU A 256 -4.33 9.85 1.11
N ASN A 257 -3.18 10.45 0.77
CA ASN A 257 -1.90 10.36 1.50
C ASN A 257 -1.46 8.91 1.77
N ILE A 258 -1.63 8.05 0.77
CA ILE A 258 -1.22 6.62 0.80
C ILE A 258 -0.30 6.29 -0.39
N ASP A 259 0.40 7.28 -0.92
CA ASP A 259 1.44 7.09 -1.93
C ASP A 259 2.65 6.30 -1.38
N ASP A 260 2.83 6.30 -0.06
CA ASP A 260 3.80 5.49 0.69
C ASP A 260 3.25 4.12 1.14
N TYR A 261 2.23 3.58 0.46
CA TYR A 261 1.71 2.25 0.76
C TYR A 261 2.68 1.17 0.27
N GLU A 262 3.24 0.42 1.21
CA GLU A 262 4.29 -0.56 0.92
C GLU A 262 3.68 -1.88 0.42
N GLN A 263 3.63 -2.05 -0.90
CA GLN A 263 3.21 -3.29 -1.56
C GLN A 263 4.38 -3.93 -2.30
N ASP A 264 5.34 -4.54 -1.58
CA ASP A 264 6.59 -5.10 -2.13
C ASP A 264 7.22 -4.21 -3.21
N HIS A 265 7.54 -2.97 -2.85
CA HIS A 265 8.45 -2.21 -3.69
C HIS A 265 9.84 -2.85 -3.56
N LYS A 266 10.30 -3.45 -4.66
CA LYS A 266 11.72 -3.82 -4.85
C LYS A 266 12.67 -2.60 -4.82
N ASN A 267 12.16 -1.38 -4.64
CA ASN A 267 12.95 -0.16 -4.70
C ASN A 267 12.96 0.58 -3.36
N ASN A 268 14.19 0.78 -2.87
CA ASN A 268 14.66 1.77 -1.91
C ASN A 268 14.49 1.43 -0.42
N PHE A 269 15.38 0.55 0.07
CA PHE A 269 16.07 0.80 1.33
C PHE A 269 17.22 1.78 1.10
#